data_AF-A0A0M0HRG2-F1
#
_entry.id   AF-A0A0M0HRG2-F1
#
_cell.length_a   1.000
_cell.length_b   1.000
_cell.length_c   1.000
_cell.angle_alpha   90.00
_cell.angle_beta   90.00
_cell.angle_gamma   90.00
#
_symmetry.space_group_name_H-M   'P 1'
#
loop_
_entity.id
_entity.type
_entity.pdbx_description
1 polymer ?
#
loop_
_entity_poly.entity_id
_entity_poly.type
_entity_poly.pdbx_seq_one_letter_code
_entity_poly.pdbx_strand_id
1 'polypeptide(L)'
;MIDDDKVIDNLDDLEAFLLSVENGLLGLQNVAGVAMATQNTTGRHFVAVLDDKHQLLLGRWVTEEVFQTGQDLVRNGPTRKH
;
A
#
# COMPACT_ATOMS: atom_id res chain seq x y z
N MET A 1 -14.26 4.08 4.42
CA MET A 1 -13.85 5.50 4.36
C MET A 1 -12.34 5.48 4.16
N ILE A 2 -11.86 5.97 3.02
CA ILE A 2 -10.42 6.20 2.85
C ILE A 2 -10.15 7.52 3.58
N ASP A 3 -9.33 7.50 4.61
CA ASP A 3 -8.94 8.71 5.34
C ASP A 3 -8.18 9.61 4.37
N ASP A 4 -8.80 10.72 3.96
CA ASP A 4 -8.29 11.68 2.97
C ASP A 4 -6.99 12.38 3.43
N ASP A 5 -6.64 12.25 4.72
CA ASP A 5 -5.51 12.95 5.35
C ASP A 5 -4.16 12.20 5.27
N LYS A 6 -4.17 10.88 4.98
CA LYS A 6 -2.90 10.12 4.85
C LYS A 6 -2.68 9.72 3.40
N VAL A 7 -2.16 10.67 2.64
CA VAL A 7 -1.48 10.39 1.37
C VAL A 7 -0.04 10.01 1.70
N ILE A 8 0.42 8.90 1.12
CA ILE A 8 1.81 8.47 1.22
C ILE A 8 2.56 9.25 0.14
N ASP A 9 3.32 10.27 0.54
CA ASP A 9 4.11 11.10 -0.38
C ASP A 9 5.57 10.67 -0.48
N ASN A 10 6.04 9.78 0.38
CA ASN A 10 7.41 9.32 0.45
C ASN A 10 7.53 7.81 0.71
N LEU A 11 8.71 7.25 0.46
CA LEU A 11 8.98 5.81 0.57
C LEU A 11 8.95 5.31 2.02
N ASP A 12 9.34 6.14 2.99
CA ASP A 12 9.36 5.78 4.40
C ASP A 12 7.95 5.51 4.92
N ASP A 13 6.98 6.36 4.56
CA ASP A 13 5.58 6.19 4.94
C ASP A 13 4.96 4.98 4.22
N LEU A 14 5.40 4.68 2.98
CA LEU A 14 5.03 3.44 2.28
C LEU A 14 5.56 2.20 3.02
N GLU A 15 6.84 2.19 3.40
CA GLU A 15 7.45 1.09 4.13
C GLU A 15 6.76 0.90 5.49
N ALA A 16 6.53 1.99 6.24
CA ALA A 16 5.82 1.98 7.51
C ALA A 16 4.38 1.44 7.35
N PHE A 17 3.72 1.79 6.25
CA PHE A 17 2.40 1.26 5.91
C PHE A 17 2.45 -0.25 5.67
N LEU A 18 3.37 -0.73 4.82
CA LEU A 18 3.55 -2.16 4.54
C LEU A 18 3.86 -2.95 5.81
N LEU A 19 4.78 -2.45 6.64
CA LEU A 19 5.11 -3.02 7.95
C LEU A 19 3.89 -3.06 8.87
N SER A 20 3.07 -2.01 8.91
CA SER A 20 1.87 -1.96 9.75
C SER A 20 0.79 -2.96 9.27
N VAL A 21 0.71 -3.16 7.96
CA VAL A 21 -0.16 -4.14 7.32
C VAL A 21 0.31 -5.56 7.67
N GLU A 22 1.60 -5.87 7.54
CA GLU A 22 2.18 -7.17 7.91
C GLU A 22 2.09 -7.48 9.40
N ASN A 23 2.33 -6.48 10.26
CA ASN A 23 2.25 -6.64 11.71
C ASN A 23 0.80 -6.82 12.21
N GLY A 24 -0.21 -6.71 11.33
CA GLY A 24 -1.62 -6.78 11.71
C GLY A 24 -2.07 -5.63 12.62
N LEU A 25 -1.29 -4.56 12.72
CA LEU A 25 -1.58 -3.35 13.52
C LEU A 25 -2.88 -2.66 13.08
N LEU A 26 -3.28 -2.89 11.83
CA LEU A 26 -4.50 -2.36 11.25
C LEU A 26 -5.74 -3.24 11.50
N GLY A 27 -5.60 -4.34 12.25
CA GLY A 27 -6.69 -5.28 12.51
C GLY A 27 -7.13 -6.07 11.27
N LEU A 28 -6.30 -6.08 10.22
CA LEU A 28 -6.54 -6.82 8.98
C LEU A 28 -6.16 -8.28 9.19
N GLN A 29 -7.13 -9.18 9.06
CA GLN A 29 -6.91 -10.62 9.11
C GLN A 29 -6.81 -11.16 7.69
N ASN A 30 -5.82 -12.03 7.43
CA ASN A 30 -5.57 -12.68 6.13
C ASN A 30 -5.11 -11.75 5.00
N VAL A 31 -4.30 -10.73 5.31
CA VAL A 31 -3.58 -10.00 4.26
C VAL A 31 -2.73 -10.99 3.47
N ALA A 32 -3.04 -11.15 2.19
CA ALA A 32 -2.29 -12.02 1.29
C ALA A 32 -1.31 -11.25 0.41
N GLY A 33 -1.50 -9.94 0.28
CA GLY A 33 -0.55 -9.12 -0.43
C GLY A 33 -0.95 -7.66 -0.49
N VAL A 34 -0.03 -6.86 -1.02
CA VAL A 34 -0.24 -5.45 -1.30
C VAL A 34 0.01 -5.23 -2.78
N ALA A 35 -0.84 -4.46 -3.43
CA ALA A 35 -0.75 -4.13 -4.84
C ALA A 35 -0.88 -2.62 -5.00
N MET A 36 -0.23 -2.04 -6.01
CA MET A 36 -0.49 -0.65 -6.37
C MET A 36 -1.49 -0.60 -7.52
N ALA A 37 -2.50 0.27 -7.38
CA ALA A 37 -3.56 0.45 -8.36
C ALA A 37 -3.77 1.93 -8.65
N THR A 38 -4.30 2.23 -9.83
CA THR A 38 -4.64 3.60 -10.23
C THR A 38 -6.15 3.69 -10.32
N GLN A 39 -6.74 4.71 -9.69
CA GLN A 39 -8.18 4.91 -9.75
C GLN A 39 -8.55 5.64 -11.05
N ASN A 40 -9.34 4.99 -11.90
CA ASN A 40 -9.76 5.55 -13.19
C ASN A 40 -10.60 6.84 -13.07
N THR A 41 -11.31 7.04 -11.95
CA THR A 41 -12.17 8.21 -11.74
C THR A 41 -11.40 9.50 -11.47
N THR A 42 -10.30 9.41 -10.72
CA THR A 42 -9.52 10.57 -10.27
C THR A 42 -8.13 10.63 -10.90
N GLY A 43 -7.68 9.54 -11.54
CA GLY A 43 -6.32 9.38 -12.04
C GLY A 43 -5.28 9.19 -10.94
N ARG A 44 -5.68 9.13 -9.67
CA ARG A 44 -4.76 9.04 -8.54
C ARG A 44 -4.30 7.61 -8.32
N HIS A 45 -3.02 7.48 -7.98
CA HIS A 45 -2.42 6.23 -7.57
C HIS A 45 -2.73 5.94 -6.12
N PHE A 46 -2.97 4.68 -5.80
CA PHE A 46 -3.17 4.22 -4.43
C PHE A 46 -2.57 2.84 -4.24
N VAL A 47 -2.13 2.57 -3.02
CA VAL A 47 -1.74 1.24 -2.58
C VAL A 47 -2.97 0.53 -2.02
N ALA A 48 -3.21 -0.67 -2.53
CA ALA A 48 -4.33 -1.55 -2.24
C ALA A 48 -3.84 -2.79 -1.49
N VAL A 49 -4.30 -2.97 -0.27
CA VAL A 49 -4.07 -4.18 0.52
C VAL A 49 -5.14 -5.19 0.15
N LEU A 50 -4.71 -6.39 -0.23
CA LEU A 50 -5.56 -7.48 -0.68
C LEU A 50 -5.57 -8.61 0.34
N ASP A 51 -6.76 -9.16 0.55
CA ASP A 51 -6.97 -10.42 1.26
C ASP A 51 -6.57 -11.63 0.40
N ASP A 52 -6.49 -12.83 0.98
CA ASP A 52 -6.35 -14.13 0.28
C ASP A 52 -7.36 -14.31 -0.86
N LYS A 53 -8.54 -13.68 -0.74
CA LYS A 53 -9.58 -13.67 -1.79
C LYS A 53 -9.38 -12.61 -2.88
N HIS A 54 -8.23 -11.94 -2.95
CA HIS A 54 -7.97 -10.78 -3.82
C HIS A 54 -9.00 -9.63 -3.63
N GLN A 55 -9.60 -9.53 -2.45
CA GLN A 55 -10.51 -8.43 -2.13
C GLN A 55 -9.74 -7.27 -1.52
N LEU A 56 -10.04 -6.05 -1.97
CA LEU A 56 -9.50 -4.82 -1.38
C LEU A 56 -9.97 -4.68 0.07
N LEU A 57 -9.04 -4.84 1.01
CA LEU A 57 -9.27 -4.63 2.43
C LEU A 57 -9.08 -3.15 2.80
N LEU A 58 -7.98 -2.56 2.32
CA LEU A 58 -7.59 -1.19 2.66
C LEU A 58 -6.90 -0.52 1.48
N GLY A 59 -7.24 0.74 1.24
CA GLY A 59 -6.58 1.57 0.23
C GLY A 59 -5.99 2.84 0.86
N ARG A 60 -4.76 3.18 0.49
CA ARG A 60 -4.12 4.46 0.83
C ARG A 60 -3.67 5.18 -0.44
N TRP A 61 -3.99 6.47 -0.54
CA TRP A 61 -3.53 7.28 -1.66
C TRP A 61 -2.01 7.41 -1.61
N VAL A 62 -1.36 7.33 -2.78
CA VAL A 62 0.08 7.54 -2.91
C VAL A 62 0.32 8.63 -3.97
N THR A 63 1.43 9.35 -3.84
CA THR A 63 1.88 10.24 -4.92
C THR A 63 2.43 9.43 -6.09
N GLU A 64 2.55 10.06 -7.25
CA GLU A 64 3.14 9.43 -8.43
C GLU A 64 4.61 9.02 -8.18
N GLU A 65 5.36 9.83 -7.43
CA GLU A 65 6.75 9.53 -7.06
C GLU A 65 6.83 8.25 -6.22
N VAL A 66 5.97 8.10 -5.21
CA VAL A 66 5.89 6.88 -4.39
C VAL A 66 5.39 5.70 -5.20
N PHE A 67 4.46 5.91 -6.13
CA PHE A 67 3.99 4.85 -7.00
C PHE A 67 5.13 4.31 -7.88
N GLN A 68 5.95 5.18 -8.47
CA GLN A 68 7.07 4.76 -9.31
C GLN A 68 8.20 4.12 -8.49
N THR A 69 8.59 4.73 -7.37
CA THR A 69 9.71 4.26 -6.54
C THR A 69 9.31 3.08 -5.65
N GLY A 70 8.07 3.06 -5.17
CA GLY A 70 7.52 2.03 -4.30
C GLY A 70 7.00 0.79 -5.04
N GLN A 71 6.85 0.84 -6.37
CA GLN A 71 6.58 -0.35 -7.18
C GLN A 71 7.65 -1.43 -6.96
N ASP A 72 8.91 -1.03 -6.80
CA ASP A 72 10.00 -1.95 -6.51
C ASP A 72 9.86 -2.56 -5.10
N LEU A 73 9.53 -1.74 -4.10
CA LEU A 73 9.26 -2.18 -2.71
C LEU A 73 8.07 -3.13 -2.60
N VAL A 74 6.97 -2.86 -3.30
CA VAL A 74 5.78 -3.72 -3.29
C VAL A 74 6.06 -5.03 -4.05
N ARG A 75 6.82 -4.97 -5.16
CA ARG A 75 7.12 -6.14 -6.00
C ARG A 75 8.20 -7.05 -5.42
N ASN A 76 9.25 -6.48 -4.82
CA ASN A 76 10.35 -7.23 -4.21
C ASN A 76 10.08 -7.56 -2.73
N GLY A 77 8.92 -7.14 -2.20
CA GLY A 77 8.65 -7.08 -0.76
C GLY A 77 9.55 -6.04 -0.07
N PRO A 78 9.28 -5.69 1.21
CA PRO A 78 10.22 -4.93 2.01
C PRO A 78 11.48 -5.78 2.24
N THR A 79 12.33 -5.84 1.21
CA THR A 79 13.64 -6.46 1.25
C THR A 79 14.52 -5.59 2.14
N ARG A 80 14.37 -5.77 3.45
CA ARG A 80 15.50 -5.64 4.36
C ARG A 80 16.38 -6.87 4.15
N LYS A 81 17.14 -6.87 3.06
CA LYS A 81 18.37 -7.66 2.99
C LYS A 81 19.35 -6.97 3.94
N HIS A 82 19.45 -7.47 5.16
CA HIS A 82 20.62 -7.24 5.98
C HIS A 82 21.00 -8.51 6.73
#